data_AF-A0A2V6LYB9-F1
#
_entry.id   AF-A0A2V6LYB9-F1
#
_cell.length_a   1.000
_cell.length_b   1.000
_cell.length_c   1.000
_cell.angle_alpha   90.00
_cell.angle_beta   90.00
_cell.angle_gamma   90.00
#
_symmetry.space_group_name_H-M   'P 1'
#
loop_
_entity.id
_entity.type
_entity.pdbx_description
1 polymer ?
#
loop_
_entity_poly.entity_id
_entity_poly.type
_entity_poly.pdbx_seq_one_letter_code
_entity_poly.pdbx_strand_id
1 'polypeptide(L)' 'MVIRAIYKNGVFKPLEKVPLEEGTEVEVHPRAEQGSNGGKPKRKSVKDYEAFGMWADRDDIGTGVEYVNRIRQPRWKRSE' A
#
# COMPACT_ATOMS: atom_id res chain seq x y z
N MET A 1 27.12 -14.68 4.20
CA MET A 1 27.78 -13.54 3.52
C MET A 1 26.87 -13.08 2.39
N VAL A 2 26.66 -11.77 2.17
CA VAL A 2 25.80 -11.27 1.08
C VAL A 2 26.68 -10.56 0.07
N ILE A 3 26.77 -11.11 -1.13
CA ILE A 3 27.55 -10.54 -2.23
C ILE A 3 26.61 -9.78 -3.14
N ARG A 4 26.93 -8.50 -3.39
CA ARG A 4 26.21 -7.74 -4.40
C ARG A 4 26.82 -8.05 -5.76
N ALA A 5 26.01 -8.60 -6.66
CA ALA A 5 26.40 -8.89 -8.02
C ALA A 5 25.38 -8.32 -9.01
N ILE A 6 25.85 -7.97 -10.20
CA ILE A 6 25.01 -7.60 -11.33
C ILE A 6 24.95 -8.80 -12.27
N TYR A 7 23.74 -9.20 -12.64
CA TYR A 7 23.53 -10.21 -13.66
C TYR A 7 23.64 -9.58 -15.06
N LYS A 8 24.62 -10.02 -15.86
CA LYS A 8 24.77 -9.63 -17.28
C LYS A 8 25.14 -10.84 -18.12
N ASN A 9 24.38 -11.09 -19.18
CA ASN A 9 24.63 -12.15 -20.17
C ASN A 9 24.82 -13.55 -19.54
N GLY A 10 24.02 -13.91 -18.55
CA GLY A 10 24.14 -15.23 -17.90
C GLY A 10 25.18 -15.32 -16.79
N VAL A 11 25.95 -14.26 -16.53
CA VAL A 11 27.03 -14.24 -15.54
C VAL A 11 26.73 -13.25 -14.42
N PHE A 12 26.83 -13.69 -13.17
CA PHE A 12 26.79 -12.81 -11.99
C PHE A 12 28.18 -12.20 -11.77
N LYS A 13 28.29 -10.89 -12.01
CA LYS A 13 29.53 -10.14 -11.79
C LYS A 13 29.48 -9.47 -10.42
N PRO A 14 30.30 -9.88 -9.44
CA PRO A 14 30.34 -9.24 -8.13
C PRO A 14 30.86 -7.81 -8.26
N LEU A 15 30.32 -6.91 -7.44
CA LEU A 15 30.74 -5.50 -7.40
C LEU A 15 32.02 -5.29 -6.58
N GLU A 16 32.33 -6.22 -5.69
CA GLU A 16 33.48 -6.19 -4.79
C GLU A 16 34.32 -7.45 -5.00
N LYS A 17 35.61 -7.40 -4.67
CA LYS A 17 36.49 -8.58 -4.74
C LYS A 17 36.11 -9.53 -3.62
N VAL A 18 35.52 -10.67 -3.99
CA VAL A 18 35.07 -11.68 -3.02
C VAL A 18 36.11 -12.78 -2.90
N PRO A 19 36.51 -13.18 -1.68
CA PRO A 19 37.36 -14.35 -1.46
C PRO A 19 36.53 -15.64 -1.55
N LEU A 20 36.07 -15.99 -2.75
CA LEU A 20 35.44 -17.29 -3.01
C LEU A 20 36.39 -18.17 -3.83
N GLU A 21 36.47 -19.44 -3.45
CA GLU A 21 37.22 -20.45 -4.20
C GLU A 21 36.37 -21.02 -5.34
N GLU A 22 37.04 -21.44 -6.41
CA GLU A 22 36.39 -22.04 -7.58
C GLU A 22 35.74 -23.38 -7.19
N GLY A 23 34.47 -23.57 -7.53
CA GLY A 23 33.68 -24.74 -7.12
C GLY A 23 32.82 -24.55 -5.86
N THR A 24 32.81 -23.35 -5.26
CA THR A 24 31.91 -23.05 -4.12
C THR A 24 30.45 -22.94 -4.59
N GLU A 25 29.55 -23.73 -3.99
CA GLU A 25 28.10 -23.65 -4.22
C GLU A 25 27.49 -22.46 -3.48
N VAL A 26 26.65 -21.67 -4.15
CA VAL A 26 26.06 -20.45 -3.59
C VAL A 26 24.59 -20.35 -3.97
N GLU A 27 23.73 -20.09 -2.99
CA GLU A 27 22.32 -19.76 -3.22
C GLU A 27 22.15 -18.28 -3.60
N VAL A 28 21.43 -18.03 -4.69
CA VAL A 28 21.18 -16.68 -5.19
C VAL A 28 19.76 -16.25 -4.83
N HIS A 29 19.67 -15.20 -4.01
CA HIS A 29 18.40 -14.53 -3.74
C HIS A 29 18.32 -13.23 -4.55
N PRO A 30 17.57 -13.21 -5.68
CA PRO A 30 17.34 -11.97 -6.40
C PRO A 30 16.61 -10.98 -5.48
N ARG A 31 17.10 -9.75 -5.41
CA ARG A 31 16.42 -8.70 -4.66
C ARG A 31 15.11 -8.43 -5.37
N ALA A 32 13.99 -8.68 -4.71
CA ALA A 32 12.67 -8.33 -5.25
C ALA A 32 12.72 -6.89 -5.76
N GLU A 33 12.28 -6.69 -7.01
CA GLU A 33 12.12 -5.35 -7.55
C GLU A 33 11.26 -4.59 -6.55
N GLN A 34 11.84 -3.59 -5.88
CA GLN A 34 11.07 -2.66 -5.08
C GLN A 34 10.19 -1.89 -6.07
N GLY A 35 9.04 -2.46 -6.43
CA GLY A 35 8.16 -1.96 -7.46
C GLY A 35 7.97 -0.46 -7.28
N SER A 36 8.59 0.32 -8.17
CA SER A 36 8.53 1.77 -8.40
C SER A 36 8.31 2.74 -7.21
N ASN A 37 8.41 2.32 -5.95
CA ASN A 37 8.03 3.08 -4.76
C ASN A 37 8.61 2.47 -3.45
N GLY A 38 9.81 1.89 -3.50
CA GLY A 38 10.56 1.52 -2.29
C GLY A 38 9.87 0.47 -1.41
N GLY A 39 9.03 -0.41 -1.97
CA GLY A 39 8.32 -1.45 -1.22
C GLY A 39 7.20 -0.92 -0.31
N LYS A 40 6.82 0.36 -0.41
CA LYS A 40 5.65 0.87 0.30
C LYS A 40 4.39 0.39 -0.45
N PRO A 41 3.41 -0.22 0.23
CA PRO A 41 2.15 -0.56 -0.40
C PRO A 41 1.56 0.70 -1.04
N LYS A 42 1.03 0.57 -2.26
CA LYS A 42 0.34 1.66 -2.96
C LYS A 42 -0.67 2.27 -1.99
N ARG A 43 -0.61 3.58 -1.78
CA ARG A 43 -1.57 4.27 -0.90
C ARG A 43 -2.97 4.00 -1.47
N LYS A 44 -3.80 3.28 -0.72
CA LYS A 44 -5.19 3.02 -1.11
C LYS A 44 -5.92 4.37 -1.20
N SER A 45 -6.53 4.63 -2.36
CA SER A 45 -7.43 5.75 -2.55
C SER A 45 -8.69 5.53 -1.74
N VAL A 46 -9.35 6.62 -1.32
CA VAL A 46 -10.71 6.52 -0.74
C VAL A 46 -11.69 5.89 -1.74
N LYS A 47 -11.40 6.00 -3.05
CA LYS A 47 -12.16 5.35 -4.11
C LYS A 47 -12.03 3.83 -4.14
N ASP A 48 -11.00 3.27 -3.51
CA ASP A 48 -10.70 1.83 -3.55
C ASP A 48 -11.48 1.04 -2.48
N TYR A 49 -12.29 1.72 -1.65
CA TYR A 49 -13.15 1.06 -0.66
C TYR A 49 -14.50 0.70 -1.28
N GLU A 50 -15.02 -0.49 -0.96
CA GLU A 50 -16.36 -0.93 -1.41
C GLU A 50 -17.47 0.00 -0.93
N ALA A 51 -17.27 0.67 0.22
CA ALA A 51 -18.18 1.67 0.75
C ALA A 51 -18.18 3.01 -0.01
N PHE A 52 -17.22 3.21 -0.92
CA PHE A 52 -17.15 4.43 -1.70
C PHE A 52 -18.31 4.50 -2.68
N GLY A 53 -19.11 5.57 -2.59
CA GLY A 53 -20.27 5.77 -3.47
C GLY A 53 -21.58 5.15 -2.97
N MET A 54 -21.59 4.31 -1.92
CA MET A 54 -22.84 3.76 -1.35
C MET A 54 -23.83 4.85 -0.88
N TRP A 55 -23.36 6.06 -0.60
CA TRP A 55 -24.18 7.20 -0.19
C TRP A 55 -24.67 8.06 -1.36
N ALA A 56 -24.17 7.82 -2.59
CA ALA A 56 -24.55 8.62 -3.76
C ALA A 56 -25.98 8.34 -4.21
N ASP A 57 -26.45 7.10 -4.03
CA ASP A 57 -27.79 6.66 -4.45
C ASP A 57 -28.84 6.74 -3.31
N ARG A 58 -28.52 7.46 -2.23
CA ARG A 58 -29.43 7.60 -1.08
C ARG A 58 -30.27 8.86 -1.20
N ASP A 59 -31.52 8.69 -1.61
CA ASP A 59 -32.50 9.78 -1.72
C ASP A 59 -33.14 10.16 -0.36
N ASP A 60 -32.99 9.31 0.67
CA ASP A 60 -33.56 9.51 2.01
C ASP A 60 -32.74 10.46 2.91
N ILE A 61 -31.54 10.78 2.45
CA ILE A 61 -30.62 11.71 3.06
C ILE A 61 -30.62 12.93 2.14
N GLY A 62 -31.25 14.02 2.60
CA GLY A 62 -31.24 15.29 1.87
C GLY A 62 -29.83 15.86 1.73
N THR A 63 -29.68 17.17 1.86
CA THR A 63 -28.32 17.75 1.81
C THR A 63 -27.48 17.26 2.99
N GLY A 64 -26.15 17.18 2.80
CA GLY A 64 -25.23 16.76 3.87
C GLY A 64 -25.38 17.63 5.14
N VAL A 65 -25.71 18.91 4.99
CA VAL A 65 -25.95 19.83 6.10
C VAL A 65 -27.25 19.51 6.83
N GLU A 66 -28.35 19.23 6.10
CA GLU A 66 -29.62 18.83 6.71
C GLU A 66 -29.50 17.53 7.50
N TYR A 67 -28.79 16.54 6.94
CA TYR A 67 -28.54 15.27 7.63
C TYR A 67 -27.77 15.48 8.94
N VAL A 68 -26.69 16.27 8.90
CA VAL A 68 -25.88 16.59 10.08
C VAL A 68 -26.68 17.37 11.13
N ASN A 69 -27.53 18.31 10.71
CA ASN A 69 -28.38 19.07 11.62
C ASN A 69 -29.42 18.17 12.30
N ARG A 70 -30.00 17.21 11.58
CA ARG A 70 -30.95 16.22 12.13
C ARG A 70 -30.30 15.35 13.21
N ILE A 71 -29.11 14.81 12.97
CA ILE A 71 -28.42 13.95 13.96
C ILE A 71 -27.93 14.73 15.19
N ARG A 72 -27.72 16.05 15.06
CA ARG A 72 -27.30 16.93 16.16
C ARG A 72 -28.46 17.44 17.00
N GLN A 73 -29.71 17.13 16.64
CA GLN A 73 -30.85 17.53 17.46
C GLN A 73 -30.80 16.79 18.81
N PRO A 74 -30.93 17.51 19.95
CA PRO A 74 -31.00 16.88 21.26
C PRO A 74 -32.21 15.93 21.30
N ARG A 75 -31.97 14.67 21.65
CA ARG A 75 -33.03 13.65 21.73
C ARG A 75 -33.99 13.84 22.91
N TRP A 76 -33.66 14.74 23.83
CA TRP A 76 -34.49 15.08 24.98
C TRP A 76 -34.98 16.51 24.85
N LYS A 77 -36.26 16.69 24.56
CA LYS A 77 -36.93 17.98 24.77
C LYS A 77 -37.22 18.08 26.27
N ARG A 78 -36.71 19.11 26.95
CA ARG A 78 -37.33 19.53 28.21
C ARG A 78 -38.71 20.07 27.85
N SER A 79 -39.75 19.43 28.35
CA SER A 79 -41.10 20.00 28.40
C SER A 79 -41.04 21.22 29.31
N GLU A 80 -41.38 22.39 28.78
CA GLU A 80 -41.82 23.54 29.58
C GLU A 80 -43.29 23.35 29.98
#